data_AF-A0A7Z9Y7C0-F1
#
_entry.id   AF-A0A7Z9Y7C0-F1
#
_cell.length_a   1.000
_cell.length_b   1.000
_cell.length_c   1.000
_cell.angle_alpha   90.00
_cell.angle_beta   90.00
_cell.angle_gamma   90.00
#
_symmetry.space_group_name_H-M   'P 1'
#
loop_
_entity.id
_entity.type
_entity.pdbx_description
1 polymer ?
#
loop_
_entity_poly.entity_id
_entity_poly.type
_entity_poly.pdbx_seq_one_letter_code
_entity_poly.pdbx_strand_id
1 'polypeptide(L)'
;MIIYKHGKKGKWDNDNIQLCAQALCLEEMTGQTVAQGEIFYWRSRRRVTVPIDEPLRRMTETAVAHARQLMESSHIPLPISQRQKCKHCSIQPICLPDEVTRLKSGNQEL
;
A
#
# COMPACT_ATOMS: atom_id res chain seq x y z
N MET A 1 -11.53 1.44 16.96
CA MET A 1 -10.13 1.40 16.49
C MET A 1 -9.85 2.65 15.66
N ILE A 2 -8.67 3.27 15.81
CA ILE A 2 -8.28 4.48 15.08
C ILE A 2 -6.82 4.39 14.59
N ILE A 3 -6.54 4.89 13.38
CA ILE A 3 -5.18 5.15 12.90
C ILE A 3 -4.93 6.65 12.77
N TYR A 4 -3.70 7.06 13.06
CA TYR A 4 -3.25 8.45 12.96
C TYR A 4 -2.38 8.63 11.72
N LYS A 5 -2.76 9.58 10.86
CA LYS A 5 -2.04 9.92 9.65
C LYS A 5 -1.60 11.37 9.70
N HIS A 6 -0.29 11.61 9.59
CA HIS A 6 0.24 12.97 9.61
C HIS A 6 -0.17 13.77 8.35
N GLY A 7 -0.25 13.09 7.20
CA GLY A 7 -0.62 13.69 5.91
C GLY A 7 -2.09 14.13 5.81
N LYS A 8 -2.45 14.69 4.66
CA LYS A 8 -3.86 14.83 4.24
C LYS A 8 -4.33 13.53 3.58
N LYS A 9 -5.65 13.32 3.51
CA LYS A 9 -6.24 12.19 2.78
C LYS A 9 -5.68 12.11 1.36
N GLY A 10 -5.06 10.97 1.04
CA GLY A 10 -4.57 10.66 -0.29
C GLY A 10 -5.69 10.30 -1.26
N LYS A 11 -5.33 10.11 -2.55
CA LYS A 11 -6.24 9.55 -3.57
C LYS A 11 -6.26 8.02 -3.57
N TRP A 12 -5.37 7.39 -2.79
CA TRP A 12 -5.15 5.96 -2.80
C TRP A 12 -5.83 5.31 -1.59
N ASP A 13 -6.24 4.06 -1.74
CA ASP A 13 -6.90 3.29 -0.67
C ASP A 13 -5.93 2.67 0.33
N ASN A 14 -4.64 3.04 0.28
CA ASN A 14 -3.60 2.46 1.14
C ASN A 14 -3.88 2.70 2.64
N ASP A 15 -4.42 3.86 3.02
CA ASP A 15 -4.77 4.15 4.40
C ASP A 15 -5.97 3.31 4.88
N ASN A 16 -6.94 3.03 3.99
CA ASN A 16 -8.09 2.15 4.28
C ASN A 16 -7.64 0.69 4.40
N ILE A 17 -6.76 0.23 3.49
CA ILE A 17 -6.17 -1.12 3.53
C ILE A 17 -5.39 -1.32 4.84
N GLN A 18 -4.59 -0.34 5.26
CA GLN A 18 -3.87 -0.42 6.54
C GLN A 18 -4.82 -0.50 7.74
N LEU A 19 -5.88 0.31 7.74
CA LEU A 19 -6.91 0.25 8.79
C LEU A 19 -7.59 -1.13 8.82
N CYS A 20 -7.95 -1.67 7.66
CA CYS A 20 -8.58 -2.98 7.56
C CYS A 20 -7.63 -4.10 7.99
N ALA A 21 -6.37 -4.07 7.61
CA ALA A 21 -5.38 -5.04 8.07
C ALA A 21 -5.27 -5.06 9.60
N GLN A 22 -5.27 -3.88 10.23
CA GLN A 22 -5.29 -3.78 11.69
C GLN A 22 -6.59 -4.33 12.30
N ALA A 23 -7.74 -4.09 11.65
CA ALA A 23 -9.01 -4.67 12.08
C ALA A 23 -8.93 -6.20 12.08
N LEU A 24 -8.47 -6.81 10.98
CA LEU A 24 -8.31 -8.26 10.86
C LEU A 24 -7.42 -8.84 11.97
N CYS A 25 -6.28 -8.20 12.27
CA CYS A 25 -5.42 -8.63 13.37
C CYS A 25 -6.13 -8.56 14.73
N LEU A 26 -6.91 -7.51 14.99
CA LEU A 26 -7.67 -7.39 16.24
C LEU A 26 -8.78 -8.44 16.33
N GLU A 27 -9.49 -8.71 15.24
CA GLU A 27 -10.52 -9.74 15.18
C GLU A 27 -9.93 -11.13 15.48
N GLU A 28 -8.77 -11.45 14.90
CA GLU A 28 -8.04 -12.70 15.16
C GLU A 28 -7.63 -12.83 16.64
N MET A 29 -7.09 -11.74 17.22
CA MET A 29 -6.64 -11.74 18.62
C MET A 29 -7.77 -11.82 19.64
N THR A 30 -8.94 -11.25 19.33
CA THR A 30 -10.02 -11.04 20.31
C THR A 30 -11.26 -11.91 20.05
N GLY A 31 -11.39 -12.50 18.87
CA GLY A 31 -12.60 -13.19 18.43
C GLY A 31 -13.81 -12.28 18.19
N GLN A 32 -13.65 -10.95 18.27
CA GLN A 32 -14.73 -9.99 18.10
C GLN A 32 -14.65 -9.30 16.75
N THR A 33 -15.78 -9.20 16.03
CA THR A 33 -15.86 -8.52 14.74
C THR A 33 -15.76 -6.99 14.88
N VAL A 34 -14.99 -6.37 13.98
CA VAL A 34 -14.81 -4.93 13.85
C VAL A 34 -15.58 -4.46 12.61
N ALA A 35 -16.74 -3.83 12.82
CA ALA A 35 -17.58 -3.35 11.71
C ALA A 35 -17.07 -2.07 11.04
N GLN A 36 -16.34 -1.23 11.78
CA GLN A 36 -15.83 0.06 11.29
C GLN A 36 -14.56 0.48 12.03
N GLY A 37 -13.75 1.30 11.37
CA GLY A 37 -12.61 1.99 11.98
C GLY A 37 -12.59 3.47 11.62
N GLU A 38 -11.68 4.21 12.24
CA GLU A 38 -11.52 5.64 11.98
C GLU A 38 -10.08 5.97 11.53
N ILE A 39 -9.97 6.90 10.59
CA ILE A 39 -8.70 7.51 10.18
C ILE A 39 -8.71 8.97 10.60
N PHE A 40 -7.74 9.37 11.41
CA PHE A 40 -7.56 10.77 11.79
C PHE A 40 -6.37 11.38 11.06
N TYR A 41 -6.65 12.38 10.21
CA TYR A 41 -5.65 13.13 9.45
C TYR A 41 -5.24 14.38 10.23
N TRP A 42 -4.02 14.40 10.77
CA TRP A 42 -3.53 15.47 11.64
C TRP A 42 -3.51 16.84 10.94
N ARG A 43 -2.98 16.90 9.71
CA ARG A 43 -2.85 18.16 8.95
C ARG A 43 -4.18 18.86 8.67
N SER A 44 -5.25 18.09 8.44
CA SER A 44 -6.58 18.65 8.17
C SER A 44 -7.48 18.64 9.41
N ARG A 45 -7.04 18.03 10.52
CA ARG A 45 -7.83 17.74 11.73
C ARG A 45 -9.16 17.03 11.41
N ARG A 46 -9.20 16.23 10.34
CA ARG A 46 -10.40 15.52 9.90
C ARG A 46 -10.35 14.06 10.30
N ARG A 47 -11.49 13.57 10.76
CA ARG A 47 -11.73 12.14 10.95
C ARG A 47 -12.57 11.60 9.82
N VAL A 48 -12.24 10.40 9.37
CA VAL A 48 -12.99 9.66 8.34
C VAL A 48 -13.33 8.30 8.92
N THR A 49 -14.63 8.02 9.04
CA THR A 49 -15.12 6.69 9.38
C THR A 49 -15.06 5.82 8.13
N VAL A 50 -14.54 4.61 8.28
CA VAL A 50 -14.37 3.64 7.20
C VAL A 50 -15.06 2.35 7.60
N PRO A 51 -16.07 1.88 6.83
CA PRO A 51 -16.65 0.56 7.06
C PRO A 51 -15.62 -0.52 6.75
N ILE A 52 -15.52 -1.54 7.60
CA ILE A 52 -14.68 -2.72 7.35
C ILE A 52 -15.54 -3.77 6.66
N ASP A 53 -15.98 -3.41 5.45
CA ASP A 53 -16.85 -4.23 4.63
C ASP A 53 -16.07 -5.28 3.83
N GLU A 54 -16.84 -6.18 3.24
CA GLU A 54 -16.31 -7.30 2.48
C GLU A 54 -15.46 -6.87 1.25
N PRO A 55 -15.83 -5.84 0.47
CA PRO A 55 -14.94 -5.28 -0.55
C PRO A 55 -13.57 -4.84 -0.01
N LEU A 56 -13.55 -4.09 1.11
CA LEU A 56 -12.30 -3.63 1.70
C LEU A 56 -11.45 -4.78 2.26
N ARG A 57 -12.09 -5.79 2.84
CA ARG A 57 -11.43 -7.03 3.30
C ARG A 57 -10.73 -7.74 2.15
N ARG A 58 -11.44 -8.01 1.05
CA ARG A 58 -10.85 -8.64 -0.15
C ARG A 58 -9.70 -7.85 -0.74
N MET A 59 -9.84 -6.52 -0.84
CA MET A 59 -8.75 -5.65 -1.30
C MET A 59 -7.52 -5.77 -0.40
N THR A 60 -7.74 -5.84 0.91
CA THR A 60 -6.67 -5.96 1.92
C THR A 60 -5.98 -7.31 1.83
N GLU A 61 -6.74 -8.41 1.78
CA GLU A 61 -6.22 -9.77 1.62
C GLU A 61 -5.43 -9.93 0.32
N THR A 62 -5.94 -9.38 -0.78
CA THR A 62 -5.25 -9.37 -2.08
C THR A 62 -3.91 -8.64 -1.98
N ALA A 63 -3.89 -7.46 -1.34
CA ALA A 63 -2.66 -6.70 -1.14
C ALA A 63 -1.64 -7.44 -0.28
N VAL A 64 -2.09 -8.12 0.79
CA VAL A 64 -1.24 -8.96 1.65
C VAL A 64 -0.68 -10.14 0.86
N ALA A 65 -1.51 -10.84 0.08
CA ALA A 65 -1.08 -11.96 -0.75
C ALA A 65 -0.01 -11.54 -1.77
N HIS A 66 -0.23 -10.43 -2.48
CA HIS A 66 0.76 -9.89 -3.42
C HIS A 66 2.07 -9.48 -2.72
N ALA A 67 1.99 -8.88 -1.53
CA ALA A 67 3.18 -8.54 -0.76
C ALA A 67 3.98 -9.78 -0.36
N ARG A 68 3.31 -10.85 0.10
CA ARG A 68 3.94 -12.14 0.41
C ARG A 68 4.61 -12.77 -0.81
N GLN A 69 3.89 -12.82 -1.94
CA GLN A 69 4.42 -13.34 -3.19
C GLN A 69 5.69 -12.60 -3.63
N LEU A 70 5.72 -11.26 -3.50
CA LEU A 70 6.91 -10.46 -3.82
C LEU A 70 8.08 -10.77 -2.89
N MET A 71 7.84 -10.93 -1.58
CA MET A 71 8.87 -11.28 -0.61
C MET A 71 9.44 -12.69 -0.82
N GLU A 72 8.60 -13.64 -1.22
CA GLU A 72 9.01 -15.01 -1.54
C GLU A 72 9.73 -15.10 -2.89
N SER A 73 9.45 -14.16 -3.80
CA SER A 73 10.16 -14.08 -5.08
C SER A 73 11.59 -13.59 -4.89
N SER A 74 12.57 -14.30 -5.46
CA SER A 74 13.96 -13.83 -5.50
C SER A 74 14.22 -12.81 -6.62
N HIS A 75 13.16 -12.26 -7.23
CA HIS A 75 13.25 -11.38 -8.39
C HIS A 75 12.68 -10.01 -8.07
N ILE A 76 13.51 -8.97 -8.19
CA ILE A 76 13.06 -7.59 -8.04
C ILE A 76 12.17 -7.24 -9.24
N PRO A 77 10.94 -6.74 -9.03
CA PRO A 77 10.05 -6.36 -10.12
C PRO A 77 10.62 -5.19 -10.92
N LEU A 78 10.19 -5.08 -12.18
CA LEU A 78 10.59 -3.97 -13.03
C LEU A 78 10.13 -2.61 -12.47
N PRO A 79 10.86 -1.53 -12.76
CA PRO A 79 10.40 -0.19 -12.47
C PRO A 79 8.98 0.06 -12.99
N ILE A 80 8.16 0.68 -12.14
CA ILE A 80 6.78 1.00 -12.51
C ILE A 80 6.74 2.12 -13.56
N SER A 81 5.74 2.06 -14.44
CA SER A 81 5.50 3.11 -15.44
C SER A 81 5.01 4.42 -14.83
N GLN A 82 4.38 4.37 -13.65
CA GLN A 82 3.84 5.53 -12.93
C GLN A 82 4.94 6.37 -12.29
N ARG A 83 5.66 7.16 -13.09
CA ARG A 83 6.84 7.96 -12.67
C ARG A 83 6.58 8.89 -11.49
N GLN A 84 5.35 9.36 -11.29
CA GLN A 84 4.97 10.19 -10.14
C GLN A 84 5.20 9.50 -8.79
N LYS A 85 5.11 8.17 -8.72
CA LYS A 85 5.41 7.39 -7.51
C LYS A 85 6.91 7.30 -7.23
N CYS A 86 7.76 7.40 -8.26
CA CYS A 86 9.22 7.36 -8.11
C CYS A 86 9.79 8.64 -7.47
N LYS A 87 9.14 9.81 -7.69
CA LYS A 87 9.65 11.13 -7.26
C LYS A 87 9.98 11.23 -5.76
N HIS A 88 9.22 10.55 -4.90
CA HIS A 88 9.44 10.55 -3.44
C HIS A 88 9.72 9.14 -2.91
N CYS A 89 10.13 8.22 -3.78
CA CYS A 89 10.38 6.85 -3.43
C CYS A 89 11.78 6.72 -2.79
N SER A 90 11.84 6.24 -1.55
CA SER A 90 13.11 6.09 -0.82
C SER A 90 14.07 5.09 -1.47
N ILE A 91 13.54 4.14 -2.25
CA ILE A 91 14.34 3.14 -2.97
C ILE A 91 14.74 3.57 -4.38
N GLN A 92 14.35 4.77 -4.84
CA GLN A 92 14.66 5.25 -6.19
C GLN A 92 16.17 5.28 -6.50
N PRO A 93 17.08 5.67 -5.59
CA PRO A 93 18.53 5.62 -5.84
C PRO A 93 19.09 4.20 -6.03
N ILE A 94 18.36 3.18 -5.58
CA ILE A 94 18.74 1.76 -5.73
C ILE A 94 18.04 1.15 -6.95
N CYS A 95 16.77 1.50 -7.14
CA CYS A 95 15.94 1.04 -8.25
C CYS A 95 16.42 1.57 -9.61
N LEU A 96 16.97 2.79 -9.65
CA LEU A 96 17.50 3.46 -10.85
C LEU A 96 16.59 3.29 -12.09
N PRO A 97 15.33 3.77 -12.02
CA PRO A 97 14.29 3.37 -12.95
C PRO A 97 14.57 3.80 -14.40
N ASP A 98 15.27 4.91 -14.60
CA ASP A 98 15.62 5.42 -15.93
C ASP A 98 16.73 4.59 -16.56
N GLU A 99 17.76 4.26 -15.79
CA GLU A 99 18.90 3.45 -16.20
C GLU A 99 18.46 2.03 -16.51
N VAL A 100 17.69 1.41 -15.61
CA VAL A 100 17.15 0.05 -15.81
C VAL A 100 16.29 -0.01 -17.07
N THR A 101 15.45 1.00 -17.31
CA THR A 101 14.62 1.05 -18.53
C THR A 101 15.51 1.17 -19.77
N ARG A 102 16.47 2.09 -19.79
CA ARG A 102 17.39 2.30 -20.92
C ARG A 102 18.21 1.05 -21.25
N LEU A 103 18.77 0.38 -20.24
CA LEU A 103 19.56 -0.84 -20.42
C LEU A 103 18.73 -1.98 -21.00
N LYS A 104 17.46 -2.11 -20.60
CA LYS A 104 16.56 -3.12 -21.19
C LYS A 104 16.17 -2.80 -22.63
N SER A 105 15.96 -1.53 -22.97
CA SER A 105 15.66 -1.13 -24.35
C SER A 105 16.86 -1.32 -25.29
N GLY A 106 18.09 -1.07 -24.82
CA GLY A 106 19.30 -1.26 -25.62
C GLY A 106 19.70 -2.72 -25.85
N ASN A 107 19.33 -3.63 -24.94
CA ASN A 107 19.57 -5.07 -25.10
C ASN A 107 18.58 -5.77 -26.07
N GLN A 108 17.67 -5.05 -26.72
CA GLN A 108 16.74 -5.61 -27.72
C GLN A 108 17.24 -5.46 -29.17
N GLU A 109 18.40 -4.84 -29.40
CA GLU A 109 18.98 -4.60 -30.74
C GLU A 109 20.23 -5.46 -31.05
N LEU A 110 20.50 -6.50 -30.26
CA LEU A 110 21.51 -7.55 -30.48
C LEU A 110 20.85 -8.93 -30.45
#